data_AF-A0A4Y9EM65-F1
#
_entry.id   AF-A0A4Y9EM65-F1
#
_cell.length_a   1.000
_cell.length_b   1.000
_cell.length_c   1.000
_cell.angle_alpha   90.00
_cell.angle_beta   90.00
_cell.angle_gamma   90.00
#
_symmetry.space_group_name_H-M   'P 1'
#
loop_
_entity.id
_entity.type
_entity.pdbx_description
1 polymer ?
#
loop_
_entity_poly.entity_id
_entity_poly.type
_entity_poly.pdbx_seq_one_letter_code
_entity_poly.pdbx_strand_id
1 'polypeptide(L)'
;MNKLSAPSRNTAFKVPGAMPGTLSADVAADLLAAVGDVTFILSADGTILDAAVSQGDLANHGFTDWVGDPWIDTMTPDSRPKVVEMLADATSGVPTRWRQVNHPAAGGDVPVRYLVMGLGDHDRLIAIGRDMRGAAAIQQRLLQTQQSLERDYIRLRQAETRYRLLFDMTSEPVLVVDAGTRRIREANPAAHRLLEATEGALIGTAIDTIVDPKHRDDLVAHLGAAEIADDLAPLKLALRDRHGDASISARLFRQARTPLLIVRIEPARAAAADSQLDATLDAVIERMPDAFVLVDRDLNVLAANAAFVELTTMPSIDRVIGERLGSWLGRPGIDLELIVGQLREHGAVRNVATILRGAAGAQEEVEISGVVAPMGSSECYGFTIRNVGRRLRGVPATTRDVPRSVDQLTELVGRMSLKEIVRESTDLIERLCIEAALVYTSDNRASAAEILGVSRQSLYSKMHRHGVGNLSAEDS
;
A
#
# COMPACT_ATOMS: atom_id res chain seq x y z
N MET A 1 -23.34 -14.49 -30.82
CA MET A 1 -24.12 -15.39 -31.72
C MET A 1 -24.42 -16.68 -30.95
N ASN A 2 -25.55 -16.72 -30.25
CA ASN A 2 -26.05 -17.93 -29.58
C ASN A 2 -26.64 -18.86 -30.63
N LYS A 3 -25.89 -19.89 -31.04
CA LYS A 3 -26.50 -21.03 -31.74
C LYS A 3 -27.27 -21.82 -30.70
N LEU A 4 -28.60 -21.75 -30.74
CA LEU A 4 -29.46 -22.70 -30.03
C LEU A 4 -29.10 -24.11 -30.52
N SER A 5 -28.55 -24.94 -29.64
CA SER A 5 -28.38 -26.37 -29.90
C SER A 5 -29.74 -26.97 -30.26
N ALA A 6 -29.82 -27.62 -31.43
CA ALA A 6 -31.00 -28.37 -31.84
C ALA A 6 -31.32 -29.48 -30.80
N PRO A 7 -32.60 -29.78 -30.54
CA PRO A 7 -32.96 -30.86 -29.62
C PRO A 7 -32.40 -32.19 -30.12
N SER A 8 -31.74 -32.93 -29.25
CA SER A 8 -31.18 -34.25 -29.53
C SER A 8 -32.31 -35.22 -29.93
N ARG A 9 -32.30 -35.71 -31.17
CA ARG A 9 -33.19 -36.80 -31.62
C ARG A 9 -32.64 -38.13 -31.13
N ASN A 10 -33.32 -38.74 -30.16
CA ASN A 10 -33.08 -40.14 -29.83
C ASN A 10 -33.71 -41.04 -30.90
N THR A 11 -32.91 -41.94 -31.49
CA THR A 11 -33.39 -42.99 -32.40
C THR A 11 -33.36 -44.33 -31.70
N ALA A 12 -34.50 -45.01 -31.62
CA ALA A 12 -34.60 -46.37 -31.09
C ALA A 12 -34.53 -47.41 -32.23
N PHE A 13 -34.39 -48.69 -31.87
CA PHE A 13 -34.53 -49.79 -32.82
C PHE A 13 -35.91 -49.74 -33.50
N LYS A 14 -35.95 -49.97 -34.82
CA LYS A 14 -37.20 -49.87 -35.61
C LYS A 14 -38.21 -50.99 -35.30
N VAL A 15 -37.73 -52.16 -34.86
CA VAL A 15 -38.57 -53.33 -34.55
C VAL A 15 -38.02 -54.04 -33.29
N PRO A 16 -38.17 -53.43 -32.09
CA PRO A 16 -37.53 -53.91 -30.87
C PRO A 16 -38.00 -55.31 -30.43
N GLY A 17 -39.21 -55.73 -30.84
CA GLY A 17 -39.73 -57.07 -30.55
C GLY A 17 -39.18 -58.19 -31.45
N ALA A 18 -38.50 -57.87 -32.55
CA ALA A 18 -37.96 -58.85 -33.51
C ALA A 18 -36.42 -58.84 -33.58
N MET A 19 -35.79 -57.68 -33.35
CA MET A 19 -34.34 -57.53 -33.32
C MET A 19 -33.97 -56.74 -32.07
N PRO A 20 -33.08 -57.25 -31.20
CA PRO A 20 -32.25 -58.45 -31.36
C PRO A 20 -32.95 -59.81 -31.09
N GLY A 21 -34.24 -59.82 -30.74
CA GLY A 21 -34.96 -61.04 -30.33
C GLY A 21 -34.91 -61.27 -28.81
N THR A 22 -35.33 -62.45 -28.35
CA THR A 22 -35.24 -62.82 -26.93
C THR A 22 -33.81 -63.13 -26.54
N LEU A 23 -33.20 -62.30 -25.69
CA LEU A 23 -31.86 -62.49 -25.17
C LEU A 23 -31.89 -63.47 -23.99
N SER A 24 -30.88 -64.34 -23.87
CA SER A 24 -30.67 -65.13 -22.64
C SER A 24 -30.17 -64.23 -21.51
N ALA A 25 -30.31 -64.70 -20.27
CA ALA A 25 -29.84 -63.97 -19.09
C ALA A 25 -28.33 -63.66 -19.16
N ASP A 26 -27.52 -64.64 -19.58
CA ASP A 26 -26.07 -64.47 -19.71
C ASP A 26 -25.70 -63.37 -20.71
N VAL A 27 -26.35 -63.36 -21.88
CA VAL A 27 -26.10 -62.35 -22.93
C VAL A 27 -26.58 -60.98 -22.48
N ALA A 28 -27.69 -60.90 -21.75
CA ALA A 28 -28.17 -59.64 -21.18
C ALA A 28 -27.20 -59.09 -20.14
N ALA A 29 -26.64 -59.95 -19.27
CA ALA A 29 -25.62 -59.56 -18.29
C ALA A 29 -24.35 -59.02 -18.97
N ASP A 30 -23.85 -59.71 -20.00
CA ASP A 30 -22.69 -59.27 -20.78
C ASP A 30 -22.93 -57.90 -21.47
N LEU A 31 -24.13 -57.69 -22.04
CA LEU A 31 -24.50 -56.42 -22.65
C LEU A 31 -24.57 -55.28 -21.63
N LEU A 32 -25.11 -55.54 -20.44
CA LEU A 32 -25.19 -54.55 -19.37
C LEU A 32 -23.80 -54.17 -18.85
N ALA A 33 -22.91 -55.15 -18.67
CA ALA A 33 -21.52 -54.93 -18.33
C ALA A 33 -20.75 -54.16 -19.42
N ALA A 34 -21.10 -54.34 -20.70
CA ALA A 34 -20.45 -53.62 -21.80
C ALA A 34 -20.94 -52.16 -21.97
N VAL A 35 -22.16 -51.83 -21.54
CA VAL A 35 -22.80 -50.52 -21.77
C VAL A 35 -22.65 -49.56 -20.59
N GLY A 36 -22.57 -50.10 -19.36
CA GLY A 36 -22.33 -49.36 -18.13
C GLY A 36 -20.93 -49.61 -17.56
N ASP A 37 -20.36 -48.62 -16.91
CA ASP A 37 -19.12 -48.77 -16.14
C ASP A 37 -19.39 -49.49 -14.80
N VAL A 38 -20.60 -49.31 -14.27
CA VAL A 38 -21.18 -50.07 -13.15
C VAL A 38 -22.67 -50.29 -13.39
N THR A 39 -23.19 -51.46 -13.05
CA THR A 39 -24.61 -51.78 -13.12
C THR A 39 -25.05 -52.43 -11.81
N PHE A 40 -26.15 -51.96 -11.23
CA PHE A 40 -26.78 -52.57 -10.06
C PHE A 40 -28.14 -53.17 -10.43
N ILE A 41 -28.40 -54.39 -9.96
CA ILE A 41 -29.74 -54.96 -9.89
C ILE A 41 -30.30 -54.63 -8.52
N LEU A 42 -31.47 -53.99 -8.49
CA LEU A 42 -32.12 -53.54 -7.26
C LEU A 42 -33.47 -54.25 -7.09
N SER A 43 -33.87 -54.46 -5.85
CA SER A 43 -35.25 -54.81 -5.50
C SER A 43 -36.18 -53.60 -5.62
N ALA A 44 -37.50 -53.83 -5.53
CA ALA A 44 -38.51 -52.77 -5.58
C ALA A 44 -38.36 -51.72 -4.46
N ASP A 45 -37.82 -52.09 -3.30
CA ASP A 45 -37.51 -51.22 -2.17
C ASP A 45 -36.15 -50.49 -2.31
N GLY A 46 -35.36 -50.79 -3.35
CA GLY A 46 -34.09 -50.13 -3.64
C GLY A 46 -32.87 -50.75 -2.93
N THR A 47 -32.97 -51.99 -2.46
CA THR A 47 -31.85 -52.76 -1.92
C THR A 47 -31.02 -53.36 -3.08
N ILE A 48 -29.68 -53.32 -2.98
CA ILE A 48 -28.79 -53.85 -4.02
C ILE A 48 -28.78 -55.37 -3.94
N LEU A 49 -29.25 -56.05 -4.99
CA LEU A 49 -29.29 -57.50 -5.08
C LEU A 49 -28.03 -58.07 -5.74
N ASP A 50 -27.51 -57.37 -6.75
CA ASP A 50 -26.32 -57.79 -7.49
C ASP A 50 -25.64 -56.57 -8.14
N ALA A 51 -24.35 -56.70 -8.43
CA ALA A 51 -23.53 -55.63 -9.01
C ALA A 51 -22.58 -56.17 -10.08
N ALA A 52 -22.56 -55.53 -11.24
CA ALA A 52 -21.58 -55.76 -12.29
C ALA A 52 -20.74 -54.50 -12.51
N VAL A 53 -19.43 -54.61 -12.34
CA VAL A 53 -18.49 -53.48 -12.54
C VAL A 53 -17.55 -53.85 -13.68
N SER A 54 -17.59 -53.09 -14.77
CA SER A 54 -16.78 -53.36 -15.96
C SER A 54 -15.43 -52.63 -15.92
N GLN A 55 -15.33 -51.57 -15.11
CA GLN A 55 -14.11 -50.79 -14.95
C GLN A 55 -13.40 -51.14 -13.63
N GLY A 56 -12.22 -51.76 -13.70
CA GLY A 56 -11.48 -52.24 -12.52
C GLY A 56 -11.21 -51.18 -11.45
N ASP A 57 -11.09 -49.90 -11.84
CA ASP A 57 -10.90 -48.80 -10.91
C ASP A 57 -12.13 -48.51 -10.03
N LEU A 58 -13.35 -48.83 -10.49
CA LEU A 58 -14.57 -48.73 -9.67
C LEU A 58 -14.68 -49.91 -8.70
N ALA A 59 -14.23 -51.10 -9.11
CA ALA A 59 -14.20 -52.28 -8.25
C ALA A 59 -13.29 -52.03 -7.03
N ASN A 60 -12.16 -51.35 -7.23
CA ASN A 60 -11.24 -50.94 -6.16
C ASN A 60 -11.85 -49.93 -5.16
N HIS A 61 -12.99 -49.31 -5.49
CA HIS A 61 -13.71 -48.40 -4.61
C HIS A 61 -14.84 -49.07 -3.83
N GLY A 62 -14.95 -50.40 -3.86
CA GLY A 62 -15.89 -51.17 -3.03
C GLY A 62 -17.33 -51.16 -3.54
N PHE A 63 -17.55 -50.83 -4.82
CA PHE A 63 -18.90 -50.82 -5.42
C PHE A 63 -19.56 -52.20 -5.39
N THR A 64 -18.79 -53.28 -5.38
CA THR A 64 -19.27 -54.67 -5.23
C THR A 64 -19.60 -55.03 -3.78
N ASP A 65 -19.03 -54.31 -2.81
CA ASP A 65 -19.18 -54.63 -1.38
C ASP A 65 -20.54 -54.17 -0.84
N TRP A 66 -21.25 -53.33 -1.58
CA TRP A 66 -22.58 -52.81 -1.22
C TRP A 66 -23.73 -53.77 -1.54
N VAL A 67 -23.45 -54.95 -2.09
CA VAL A 67 -24.49 -55.95 -2.34
C VAL A 67 -25.12 -56.36 -1.01
N GLY A 68 -26.44 -56.20 -0.91
CA GLY A 68 -27.23 -56.39 0.31
C GLY A 68 -27.62 -55.10 1.02
N ASP A 69 -26.97 -53.97 0.72
CA ASP A 69 -27.25 -52.69 1.36
C ASP A 69 -28.32 -51.87 0.60
N PRO A 70 -29.04 -50.95 1.28
CA PRO A 70 -29.87 -49.96 0.62
C PRO A 70 -29.04 -49.06 -0.31
N TRP A 71 -29.39 -48.97 -1.59
CA TRP A 71 -28.60 -48.21 -2.57
C TRP A 71 -28.44 -46.73 -2.20
N ILE A 72 -29.47 -46.15 -1.57
CA ILE A 72 -29.45 -44.76 -1.09
C ILE A 72 -28.36 -44.49 -0.05
N ASP A 73 -27.97 -45.48 0.74
CA ASP A 73 -26.96 -45.33 1.78
C ASP A 73 -25.54 -45.38 1.23
N THR A 74 -25.36 -45.89 0.00
CA THR A 74 -24.08 -45.89 -0.72
C THR A 74 -23.70 -44.52 -1.28
N MET A 75 -24.51 -43.47 -1.06
CA MET A 75 -24.35 -42.16 -1.69
C MET A 75 -24.16 -41.01 -0.71
N THR A 76 -23.55 -39.94 -1.21
CA THR A 76 -23.41 -38.68 -0.46
C THR A 76 -24.78 -38.08 -0.11
N PRO A 77 -24.90 -37.36 1.02
CA PRO A 77 -26.20 -36.83 1.49
C PRO A 77 -26.95 -35.95 0.47
N ASP A 78 -26.23 -35.16 -0.31
CA ASP A 78 -26.73 -34.30 -1.39
C ASP A 78 -27.20 -35.06 -2.64
N SER A 79 -26.80 -36.33 -2.78
CA SER A 79 -27.22 -37.21 -3.87
C SER A 79 -28.46 -38.04 -3.54
N ARG A 80 -28.75 -38.29 -2.25
CA ARG A 80 -29.87 -39.12 -1.78
C ARG A 80 -31.24 -38.68 -2.33
N PRO A 81 -31.61 -37.38 -2.35
CA PRO A 81 -32.90 -36.96 -2.90
C PRO A 81 -33.06 -37.31 -4.39
N LYS A 82 -31.94 -37.27 -5.15
CA LYS A 82 -31.95 -37.59 -6.58
C LYS A 82 -32.23 -39.07 -6.81
N VAL A 83 -31.70 -39.94 -5.95
CA VAL A 83 -31.94 -41.40 -6.02
C VAL A 83 -33.39 -41.73 -5.74
N VAL A 84 -33.98 -41.10 -4.71
CA VAL A 84 -35.40 -41.29 -4.38
C VAL A 84 -36.27 -40.94 -5.59
N GLU A 85 -36.00 -39.82 -6.25
CA GLU A 85 -36.69 -39.45 -7.49
C GLU A 85 -36.45 -40.48 -8.60
N MET A 86 -35.23 -40.98 -8.78
CA MET A 86 -34.91 -41.95 -9.84
C MET A 86 -35.63 -43.30 -9.66
N LEU A 87 -35.70 -43.80 -8.43
CA LEU A 87 -36.41 -45.04 -8.10
C LEU A 87 -37.93 -44.87 -8.29
N ALA A 88 -38.48 -43.71 -7.91
CA ALA A 88 -39.88 -43.37 -8.13
C ALA A 88 -40.21 -43.20 -9.63
N ASP A 89 -39.35 -42.53 -10.40
CA ASP A 89 -39.49 -42.35 -11.85
C ASP A 89 -39.49 -43.71 -12.58
N ALA A 90 -38.62 -44.64 -12.16
CA ALA A 90 -38.48 -45.97 -12.77
C ALA A 90 -39.69 -46.90 -12.55
N THR A 91 -40.37 -46.77 -11.40
CA THR A 91 -41.57 -47.56 -11.07
C THR A 91 -42.85 -46.97 -11.67
N SER A 92 -42.89 -45.66 -11.91
CA SER A 92 -44.04 -44.94 -12.47
C SER A 92 -44.09 -44.89 -14.00
N GLY A 93 -43.11 -45.48 -14.69
CA GLY A 93 -43.05 -45.55 -16.16
C GLY A 93 -42.75 -44.20 -16.83
N VAL A 94 -42.24 -43.23 -16.07
CA VAL A 94 -41.80 -41.92 -16.58
C VAL A 94 -40.57 -42.09 -17.47
N PRO A 95 -40.36 -41.27 -18.51
CA PRO A 95 -39.18 -41.36 -19.37
C PRO A 95 -37.88 -41.30 -18.56
N THR A 96 -37.07 -42.35 -18.71
CA THR A 96 -35.81 -42.51 -17.97
C THR A 96 -34.85 -41.37 -18.29
N ARG A 97 -34.36 -40.68 -17.26
CA ARG A 97 -33.41 -39.57 -17.37
C ARG A 97 -32.12 -39.90 -16.65
N TRP A 98 -31.00 -39.56 -17.27
CA TRP A 98 -29.72 -39.67 -16.60
C TRP A 98 -29.61 -38.64 -15.46
N ARG A 99 -29.05 -39.05 -14.33
CA ARG A 99 -28.79 -38.19 -13.16
C ARG A 99 -27.38 -38.45 -12.65
N GLN A 100 -26.68 -37.39 -12.27
CA GLN A 100 -25.39 -37.50 -11.62
C GLN A 100 -25.58 -37.57 -10.11
N VAL A 101 -24.93 -38.55 -9.50
CA VAL A 101 -24.82 -38.77 -8.07
C VAL A 101 -23.36 -39.00 -7.71
N ASN A 102 -23.03 -38.84 -6.43
CA ASN A 102 -21.69 -39.02 -5.91
C ASN A 102 -21.70 -40.14 -4.86
N HIS A 103 -20.70 -41.02 -4.95
CA HIS A 103 -20.44 -42.05 -3.96
C HIS A 103 -19.23 -41.67 -3.11
N PRO A 104 -19.28 -41.79 -1.77
CA PRO A 104 -18.12 -41.54 -0.93
C PRO A 104 -17.07 -42.65 -1.15
N ALA A 105 -15.82 -42.26 -1.36
CA ALA A 105 -14.69 -43.20 -1.42
C ALA A 105 -13.47 -42.64 -0.68
N ALA A 106 -12.52 -43.52 -0.34
CA ALA A 106 -11.34 -43.15 0.46
C ALA A 106 -10.46 -42.05 -0.16
N GLY A 107 -10.54 -41.82 -1.48
CA GLY A 107 -9.79 -40.82 -2.23
C GLY A 107 -10.58 -39.56 -2.62
N GLY A 108 -11.79 -39.40 -2.08
CA GLY A 108 -12.74 -38.36 -2.48
C GLY A 108 -13.95 -38.95 -3.23
N ASP A 109 -14.98 -38.13 -3.40
CA ASP A 109 -16.25 -38.57 -3.98
C ASP A 109 -16.08 -39.03 -5.43
N VAL A 110 -16.70 -40.16 -5.77
CA VAL A 110 -16.74 -40.73 -7.11
C VAL A 110 -18.04 -40.32 -7.79
N PRO A 111 -18.00 -39.40 -8.78
CA PRO A 111 -19.19 -39.00 -9.51
C PRO A 111 -19.56 -40.08 -10.52
N VAL A 112 -20.78 -40.60 -10.42
CA VAL A 112 -21.34 -41.57 -11.36
C VAL A 112 -22.67 -41.03 -11.89
N ARG A 113 -22.89 -41.19 -13.18
CA ARG A 113 -24.15 -40.80 -13.82
C ARG A 113 -24.98 -42.06 -14.03
N TYR A 114 -26.15 -42.16 -13.39
CA TYR A 114 -27.04 -43.32 -13.47
C TYR A 114 -28.26 -43.08 -14.33
N LEU A 115 -28.76 -44.16 -14.93
CA LEU A 115 -30.08 -44.32 -15.50
C LEU A 115 -30.75 -45.50 -14.78
N VAL A 116 -31.97 -45.32 -14.28
CA VAL A 116 -32.72 -46.39 -13.60
C VAL A 116 -33.96 -46.75 -14.41
N MET A 117 -34.22 -48.03 -14.56
CA MET A 117 -35.40 -48.55 -15.28
C MET A 117 -35.90 -49.87 -14.68
N GLY A 118 -37.17 -50.20 -14.87
CA GLY A 118 -37.72 -51.50 -14.46
C GLY A 118 -37.39 -52.62 -15.47
N LEU A 119 -37.22 -53.84 -14.96
CA LEU A 119 -36.90 -55.05 -15.75
C LEU A 119 -38.13 -55.77 -16.35
N GLY A 120 -39.31 -55.13 -16.34
CA GLY A 120 -40.56 -55.67 -16.89
C GLY A 120 -41.42 -56.42 -15.86
N ASP A 121 -40.81 -57.09 -14.89
CA ASP A 121 -41.48 -57.56 -13.67
C ASP A 121 -41.46 -56.43 -12.63
N HIS A 122 -42.59 -56.16 -11.96
CA HIS A 122 -42.74 -55.04 -11.01
C HIS A 122 -41.80 -55.08 -9.79
N ASP A 123 -41.02 -56.15 -9.63
CA ASP A 123 -40.24 -56.41 -8.42
C ASP A 123 -38.73 -56.13 -8.57
N ARG A 124 -38.26 -55.81 -9.78
CA ARG A 124 -36.82 -55.58 -10.05
C ARG A 124 -36.55 -54.35 -10.88
N LEU A 125 -35.57 -53.56 -10.43
CA LEU A 125 -35.05 -52.39 -11.10
C LEU A 125 -33.60 -52.61 -11.50
N ILE A 126 -33.14 -51.90 -12.52
CA ILE A 126 -31.76 -51.86 -12.95
C ILE A 126 -31.25 -50.42 -12.99
N ALA A 127 -30.09 -50.20 -12.37
CA ALA A 127 -29.39 -48.92 -12.38
C ALA A 127 -28.09 -49.06 -13.19
N ILE A 128 -28.03 -48.41 -14.35
CA ILE A 128 -26.85 -48.40 -15.22
C ILE A 128 -26.08 -47.10 -14.99
N GLY A 129 -24.86 -47.23 -14.47
CA GLY A 129 -23.95 -46.14 -14.13
C GLY A 129 -22.84 -45.95 -15.15
N ARG A 130 -22.46 -44.69 -15.37
CA ARG A 130 -21.28 -44.29 -16.14
C ARG A 130 -20.34 -43.44 -15.28
N ASP A 131 -19.07 -43.80 -15.27
CA ASP A 131 -18.02 -43.12 -14.53
C ASP A 131 -17.77 -41.72 -15.13
N MET A 132 -17.87 -40.70 -14.29
CA MET A 132 -17.64 -39.31 -14.70
C MET A 132 -16.24 -38.81 -14.34
N ARG A 133 -15.40 -39.59 -13.65
CA ARG A 133 -14.06 -39.18 -13.20
C ARG A 133 -13.16 -38.73 -14.35
N GLY A 134 -13.17 -39.44 -15.48
CA GLY A 134 -12.39 -39.08 -16.66
C GLY A 134 -12.79 -37.72 -17.24
N ALA A 135 -14.09 -37.47 -17.38
CA ALA A 135 -14.61 -36.20 -17.86
C ALA A 135 -14.35 -35.05 -16.86
N ALA A 136 -14.53 -35.32 -15.56
CA ALA A 136 -14.27 -34.37 -14.49
C ALA A 136 -12.78 -33.97 -14.44
N ALA A 137 -11.86 -34.92 -14.60
CA ALA A 137 -10.42 -34.65 -14.63
C ALA A 137 -10.02 -33.75 -15.80
N ILE A 138 -10.59 -33.97 -16.99
CA ILE A 138 -10.36 -33.09 -18.16
C ILE A 138 -10.92 -31.69 -17.90
N GLN A 139 -12.14 -31.59 -17.37
CA GLN A 139 -12.75 -30.31 -17.02
C GLN A 139 -11.92 -29.54 -15.99
N GLN A 140 -11.43 -30.21 -14.95
CA GLN A 140 -10.54 -29.63 -13.95
C GLN A 140 -9.23 -29.15 -14.57
N ARG A 141 -8.59 -29.94 -15.43
CA ARG A 141 -7.36 -29.55 -16.14
C ARG A 141 -7.59 -28.32 -17.03
N LEU A 142 -8.73 -28.24 -17.71
CA LEU A 142 -9.10 -27.09 -18.53
C LEU A 142 -9.23 -25.82 -17.67
N LEU A 143 -9.96 -25.91 -16.56
CA LEU A 143 -10.14 -24.80 -15.62
C LEU A 143 -8.80 -24.32 -15.04
N GLN A 144 -7.94 -25.26 -14.63
CA GLN A 144 -6.60 -24.95 -14.12
C GLN A 144 -5.74 -24.26 -15.19
N THR A 145 -5.80 -24.73 -16.43
CA THR A 145 -5.06 -24.13 -17.56
C THR A 145 -5.55 -22.71 -17.82
N GLN A 146 -6.86 -22.49 -17.86
CA GLN A 146 -7.45 -21.17 -18.03
C GLN A 146 -7.03 -20.21 -16.90
N GLN A 147 -7.13 -20.65 -15.65
CA GLN A 147 -6.72 -19.85 -14.49
C GLN A 147 -5.22 -19.51 -14.53
N SER A 148 -4.36 -20.43 -14.97
CA SER A 148 -2.94 -20.16 -15.13
C SER A 148 -2.69 -19.08 -16.17
N LEU A 149 -3.33 -19.18 -17.34
CA LEU A 149 -3.22 -18.19 -18.41
C LEU A 149 -3.70 -16.80 -17.97
N GLU A 150 -4.81 -16.73 -17.25
CA GLU A 150 -5.33 -15.47 -16.71
C GLU A 150 -4.35 -14.83 -15.73
N ARG A 151 -3.73 -15.62 -14.84
CA ARG A 151 -2.71 -15.15 -13.91
C ARG A 151 -1.48 -14.63 -14.62
N ASP A 152 -0.99 -15.35 -15.64
CA ASP A 152 0.18 -14.94 -16.40
C ASP A 152 -0.09 -13.67 -17.21
N TYR A 153 -1.28 -13.53 -17.78
CA TYR A 153 -1.71 -12.31 -18.45
C TYR A 153 -1.74 -11.10 -17.51
N ILE A 154 -2.30 -11.25 -16.32
CA ILE A 154 -2.33 -10.16 -15.31
C ILE A 154 -0.91 -9.76 -14.92
N ARG A 155 -0.02 -10.73 -14.67
CA ARG A 155 1.38 -10.47 -14.32
C ARG A 155 2.12 -9.72 -15.43
N LEU A 156 1.95 -10.15 -16.69
CA LEU A 156 2.57 -9.49 -17.83
C LEU A 156 2.09 -8.04 -17.94
N ARG A 157 0.78 -7.81 -17.83
CA ARG A 157 0.20 -6.47 -17.90
C ARG A 157 0.69 -5.55 -16.77
N GLN A 158 0.80 -6.08 -15.54
CA GLN A 158 1.35 -5.34 -14.41
C GLN A 158 2.82 -4.97 -14.62
N ALA A 159 3.63 -5.89 -15.14
CA ALA A 159 5.03 -5.63 -15.47
C ALA A 159 5.16 -4.57 -16.57
N GLU A 160 4.34 -4.64 -17.61
CA GLU A 160 4.30 -3.65 -18.70
C GLU A 160 3.90 -2.26 -18.21
N THR A 161 2.84 -2.17 -17.40
CA THR A 161 2.40 -0.88 -16.82
C THR A 161 3.49 -0.30 -15.92
N ARG A 162 4.12 -1.13 -15.08
CA ARG A 162 5.23 -0.68 -14.23
C ARG A 162 6.42 -0.19 -15.05
N TYR A 163 6.79 -0.91 -16.11
CA TYR A 163 7.85 -0.49 -17.03
C TYR A 163 7.52 0.87 -17.65
N ARG A 164 6.33 1.04 -18.22
CA ARG A 164 5.89 2.32 -18.82
C ARG A 164 5.95 3.47 -17.83
N LEU A 165 5.39 3.30 -16.64
CA LEU A 165 5.40 4.33 -15.60
C LEU A 165 6.83 4.74 -15.21
N LEU A 166 7.72 3.77 -14.96
CA LEU A 166 9.10 4.06 -14.60
C LEU A 166 9.86 4.74 -15.74
N PHE A 167 9.65 4.27 -16.96
CA PHE A 167 10.28 4.83 -18.16
C PHE A 167 9.85 6.29 -18.38
N ASP A 168 8.55 6.58 -18.25
CA ASP A 168 7.97 7.91 -18.49
C ASP A 168 8.27 8.91 -17.37
N MET A 169 8.34 8.46 -16.11
CA MET A 169 8.64 9.30 -14.95
C MET A 169 10.13 9.62 -14.79
N THR A 170 11.02 8.86 -15.43
CA THR A 170 12.46 9.08 -15.31
C THR A 170 12.85 10.42 -15.94
N SER A 171 13.54 11.27 -15.15
CA SER A 171 14.02 12.58 -15.60
C SER A 171 15.26 12.49 -16.49
N GLU A 172 16.03 11.40 -16.41
CA GLU A 172 17.16 11.12 -17.28
C GLU A 172 16.68 10.72 -18.69
N PRO A 173 17.24 11.32 -19.76
CA PRO A 173 17.01 10.89 -21.14
C PRO A 173 17.45 9.43 -21.39
N VAL A 174 16.49 8.58 -21.76
CA VAL A 174 16.73 7.15 -22.04
C VAL A 174 16.13 6.76 -23.39
N LEU A 175 16.92 6.03 -24.18
CA LEU A 175 16.53 5.40 -25.44
C LEU A 175 16.68 3.88 -25.34
N VAL A 176 15.76 3.12 -25.91
CA VAL A 176 15.89 1.69 -26.14
C VAL A 176 16.16 1.47 -27.62
N VAL A 177 17.26 0.81 -27.96
CA VAL A 177 17.77 0.69 -29.33
C VAL A 177 17.94 -0.78 -29.68
N ASP A 178 17.56 -1.16 -30.90
CA ASP A 178 17.80 -2.50 -31.43
C ASP A 178 19.29 -2.70 -31.73
N ALA A 179 19.92 -3.71 -31.13
CA ALA A 179 21.37 -3.89 -31.22
C ALA A 179 21.83 -4.20 -32.66
N GLY A 180 21.03 -4.95 -33.42
CA GLY A 180 21.38 -5.35 -34.78
C GLY A 180 21.18 -4.24 -35.81
N THR A 181 20.05 -3.53 -35.74
CA THR A 181 19.70 -2.49 -36.73
C THR A 181 20.15 -1.09 -36.33
N ARG A 182 20.57 -0.89 -35.08
CA ARG A 182 20.90 0.43 -34.49
C ARG A 182 19.76 1.45 -34.58
N ARG A 183 18.51 0.97 -34.67
CA ARG A 183 17.33 1.83 -34.72
C ARG A 183 16.70 1.96 -33.34
N ILE A 184 16.26 3.18 -33.02
CA ILE A 184 15.56 3.48 -31.77
C ILE A 184 14.20 2.75 -31.81
N ARG A 185 13.88 2.00 -30.76
CA ARG A 185 12.58 1.35 -30.56
C ARG A 185 11.69 2.14 -29.63
N GLU A 186 12.26 2.70 -28.56
CA GLU A 186 11.53 3.47 -27.57
C GLU A 186 12.38 4.64 -27.09
N ALA A 187 11.72 5.74 -26.74
CA ALA A 187 12.35 6.94 -26.21
C ALA A 187 11.44 7.51 -25.11
N ASN A 188 12.00 7.85 -23.96
CA ASN A 188 11.20 8.43 -22.88
C ASN A 188 10.95 9.93 -23.11
N PRO A 189 10.00 10.56 -22.38
CA PRO A 189 9.71 11.98 -22.52
C PRO A 189 10.94 12.88 -22.28
N ALA A 190 11.87 12.49 -21.41
CA ALA A 190 13.11 13.23 -21.18
C ALA A 190 14.02 13.24 -22.42
N ALA A 191 14.14 12.12 -23.15
CA ALA A 191 14.88 12.07 -24.40
C ALA A 191 14.23 12.90 -25.51
N HIS A 192 12.91 12.89 -25.61
CA HIS A 192 12.18 13.76 -26.52
C HIS A 192 12.43 15.25 -26.24
N ARG A 193 12.44 15.65 -24.96
CA ARG A 193 12.76 17.03 -24.56
C ARG A 193 14.21 17.41 -24.85
N LEU A 194 15.17 16.54 -24.55
CA LEU A 194 16.60 16.83 -24.79
C LEU A 194 16.91 17.02 -26.27
N LEU A 195 16.32 16.19 -27.13
CA LEU A 195 16.58 16.20 -28.57
C LEU A 195 15.61 17.10 -29.36
N GLU A 196 14.77 17.87 -28.65
CA GLU A 196 13.70 18.72 -29.21
C GLU A 196 12.84 18.01 -30.28
N ALA A 197 12.60 16.71 -30.09
CA ALA A 197 11.90 15.86 -31.04
C ALA A 197 10.43 15.66 -30.63
N THR A 198 9.52 15.77 -31.61
CA THR A 198 8.10 15.45 -31.39
C THR A 198 7.91 13.99 -30.95
N GLU A 199 6.85 13.74 -30.18
CA GLU A 199 6.55 12.40 -29.70
C GLU A 199 6.42 11.40 -30.87
N GLY A 200 7.11 10.27 -30.75
CA GLY A 200 7.18 9.26 -31.81
C GLY A 200 8.16 9.52 -32.95
N ALA A 201 8.67 10.76 -33.15
CA ALA A 201 9.58 11.06 -34.26
C ALA A 201 10.96 10.37 -34.15
N LEU A 202 11.38 10.04 -32.92
CA LEU A 202 12.60 9.28 -32.66
C LEU A 202 12.42 7.78 -32.96
N ILE A 203 11.19 7.26 -32.95
CA ILE A 203 10.96 5.83 -33.10
C ILE A 203 11.28 5.40 -34.52
N GLY A 204 12.12 4.38 -34.62
CA GLY A 204 12.57 3.83 -35.87
C GLY A 204 13.64 4.68 -36.56
N THR A 205 14.17 5.76 -36.00
CA THR A 205 15.35 6.43 -36.61
C THR A 205 16.64 5.72 -36.21
N ALA A 206 17.72 5.91 -36.97
CA ALA A 206 19.03 5.39 -36.61
C ALA A 206 19.63 6.23 -35.47
N ILE A 207 20.20 5.57 -34.46
CA ILE A 207 20.65 6.26 -33.24
C ILE A 207 21.80 7.25 -33.50
N ASP A 208 22.64 7.00 -34.51
CA ASP A 208 23.73 7.90 -34.92
C ASP A 208 23.24 9.26 -35.43
N THR A 209 21.95 9.39 -35.75
CA THR A 209 21.36 10.67 -36.16
C THR A 209 21.21 11.67 -35.02
N ILE A 210 21.28 11.25 -33.76
CA ILE A 210 21.12 12.13 -32.58
C ILE A 210 22.40 12.91 -32.24
N VAL A 211 23.55 12.51 -32.80
CA VAL A 211 24.86 13.11 -32.54
C VAL A 211 25.36 13.93 -33.73
N ASP A 212 26.31 14.84 -33.49
CA ASP A 212 26.97 15.57 -34.56
C ASP A 212 27.59 14.59 -35.57
N PRO A 213 27.51 14.85 -36.90
CA PRO A 213 28.07 13.96 -37.92
C PRO A 213 29.52 13.51 -37.69
N LYS A 214 30.34 14.32 -36.99
CA LYS A 214 31.72 13.99 -36.67
C LYS A 214 31.88 12.86 -35.64
N HIS A 215 30.86 12.59 -34.82
CA HIS A 215 30.90 11.61 -33.72
C HIS A 215 30.07 10.35 -33.98
N ARG A 216 29.56 10.17 -35.20
CA ARG A 216 28.71 9.01 -35.54
C ARG A 216 29.45 7.69 -35.44
N ASP A 217 30.66 7.64 -35.99
CA ASP A 217 31.49 6.43 -35.97
C ASP A 217 31.91 6.09 -34.53
N ASP A 218 32.22 7.11 -33.71
CA ASP A 218 32.54 6.95 -32.28
C ASP A 218 31.37 6.33 -31.51
N LEU A 219 30.14 6.81 -31.76
CA LEU A 219 28.94 6.27 -31.12
C LEU A 219 28.68 4.82 -31.55
N VAL A 220 28.77 4.52 -32.85
CA VAL A 220 28.57 3.14 -33.36
C VAL A 220 29.61 2.18 -32.76
N ALA A 221 30.87 2.60 -32.68
CA ALA A 221 31.92 1.82 -32.05
C ALA A 221 31.66 1.60 -30.55
N HIS A 222 31.22 2.64 -29.83
CA HIS A 222 30.87 2.54 -28.40
C HIS A 222 29.68 1.60 -28.16
N LEU A 223 28.63 1.66 -28.98
CA LEU A 223 27.51 0.73 -28.88
C LEU A 223 27.91 -0.71 -29.21
N GLY A 224 28.84 -0.92 -30.15
CA GLY A 224 29.43 -2.23 -30.41
C GLY A 224 30.24 -2.77 -29.23
N ALA A 225 31.01 -1.91 -28.55
CA ALA A 225 31.73 -2.30 -27.34
C ALA A 225 30.79 -2.62 -26.16
N ALA A 226 29.68 -1.88 -26.01
CA ALA A 226 28.66 -2.11 -24.99
C ALA A 226 27.87 -3.42 -25.15
N GLU A 227 28.00 -4.10 -26.30
CA GLU A 227 27.46 -5.46 -26.48
C GLU A 227 28.34 -6.55 -25.86
N ILE A 228 29.61 -6.24 -25.61
CA ILE A 228 30.62 -7.18 -25.12
C ILE A 228 30.97 -6.89 -23.66
N ALA A 229 30.99 -5.62 -23.25
CA ALA A 229 31.38 -5.17 -21.91
C ALA A 229 30.22 -4.48 -21.16
N ASP A 230 29.96 -4.92 -19.92
CA ASP A 230 28.88 -4.37 -19.07
C ASP A 230 29.25 -3.05 -18.37
N ASP A 231 30.55 -2.76 -18.22
CA ASP A 231 31.09 -1.60 -17.51
C ASP A 231 31.99 -0.75 -18.43
N LEU A 232 31.35 -0.17 -19.45
CA LEU A 232 32.01 0.71 -20.41
C LEU A 232 31.95 2.16 -19.91
N ALA A 233 33.09 2.84 -19.88
CA ALA A 233 33.15 4.24 -19.51
C ALA A 233 32.28 5.11 -20.45
N PRO A 234 31.55 6.11 -19.93
CA PRO A 234 30.68 6.93 -20.76
C PRO A 234 31.42 7.67 -21.88
N LEU A 235 30.84 7.69 -23.09
CA LEU A 235 31.37 8.41 -24.24
C LEU A 235 30.89 9.86 -24.22
N LYS A 236 31.81 10.82 -24.19
CA LYS A 236 31.49 12.25 -24.31
C LYS A 236 31.53 12.68 -25.78
N LEU A 237 30.45 13.30 -26.26
CA LEU A 237 30.34 13.79 -27.63
C LEU A 237 29.37 14.97 -27.74
N ALA A 238 29.41 15.68 -28.86
CA ALA A 238 28.44 16.72 -29.17
C ALA A 238 27.15 16.14 -29.75
N LEU A 239 25.99 16.55 -29.23
CA LEU A 239 24.68 16.24 -29.81
C LEU A 239 24.45 17.06 -31.09
N ARG A 240 23.60 16.53 -31.98
CA ARG A 240 23.22 17.21 -33.23
C ARG A 240 22.50 18.54 -32.96
N ASP A 241 22.41 19.44 -33.94
CA ASP A 241 21.58 20.65 -33.90
C ASP A 241 21.85 21.61 -32.71
N ARG A 242 23.07 21.60 -32.16
CA ARG A 242 23.53 22.45 -31.04
C ARG A 242 22.85 22.17 -29.70
N HIS A 243 22.37 20.95 -29.46
CA HIS A 243 21.84 20.52 -28.16
C HIS A 243 22.92 20.35 -27.06
N GLY A 244 24.16 20.80 -27.31
CA GLY A 244 25.27 20.77 -26.37
C GLY A 244 26.07 19.47 -26.38
N ASP A 245 27.06 19.41 -25.49
CA ASP A 245 27.82 18.18 -25.25
C ASP A 245 27.01 17.24 -24.36
N ALA A 246 27.18 15.94 -24.52
CA ALA A 246 26.54 14.92 -23.70
C ALA A 246 27.46 13.73 -23.46
N SER A 247 27.22 13.06 -22.33
CA SER A 247 27.83 11.81 -21.95
C SER A 247 26.83 10.68 -22.22
N ILE A 248 27.20 9.74 -23.09
CA ILE A 248 26.38 8.60 -23.48
C ILE A 248 26.89 7.33 -22.80
N SER A 249 25.99 6.57 -22.20
CA SER A 249 26.27 5.24 -21.66
C SER A 249 25.29 4.24 -22.25
N ALA A 250 25.75 3.04 -22.57
CA ALA A 250 24.90 1.99 -23.13
C ALA A 250 25.06 0.67 -22.36
N ARG A 251 23.96 -0.08 -22.22
CA ARG A 251 23.97 -1.43 -21.65
C ARG A 251 23.09 -2.38 -22.45
N LEU A 252 23.61 -3.57 -22.74
CA LEU A 252 22.90 -4.64 -23.43
C LEU A 252 21.93 -5.35 -22.49
N PHE A 253 20.72 -5.61 -22.96
CA PHE A 253 19.78 -6.52 -22.34
C PHE A 253 19.04 -7.33 -23.42
N ARG A 254 18.36 -8.41 -23.00
CA ARG A 254 17.61 -9.27 -23.92
C ARG A 254 16.14 -9.28 -23.56
N GLN A 255 15.28 -8.96 -24.52
CA GLN A 255 13.84 -9.07 -24.41
C GLN A 255 13.33 -10.08 -25.43
N ALA A 256 12.71 -11.18 -24.97
CA ALA A 256 12.21 -12.25 -25.82
C ALA A 256 13.23 -12.76 -26.88
N ARG A 257 14.50 -12.91 -26.47
CA ARG A 257 15.67 -13.26 -27.31
C ARG A 257 16.12 -12.20 -28.32
N THR A 258 15.50 -11.04 -28.36
CA THR A 258 15.97 -9.90 -29.16
C THR A 258 16.98 -9.09 -28.33
N PRO A 259 18.21 -8.87 -28.83
CA PRO A 259 19.19 -8.03 -28.15
C PRO A 259 18.82 -6.54 -28.31
N LEU A 260 18.70 -5.84 -27.19
CA LEU A 260 18.36 -4.43 -27.12
C LEU A 260 19.39 -3.70 -26.25
N LEU A 261 19.65 -2.44 -26.56
CA LEU A 261 20.53 -1.57 -25.80
C LEU A 261 19.69 -0.51 -25.09
N ILE A 262 19.88 -0.35 -23.78
CA ILE A 262 19.44 0.85 -23.06
C ILE A 262 20.56 1.86 -23.17
N VAL A 263 20.27 2.99 -23.80
CA VAL A 263 21.19 4.10 -24.00
C VAL A 263 20.71 5.26 -23.15
N ARG A 264 21.53 5.65 -22.18
CA ARG A 264 21.32 6.82 -21.33
C ARG A 264 22.13 7.99 -21.86
N ILE A 265 21.50 9.16 -21.93
CA ILE A 265 22.14 10.40 -22.36
C ILE A 265 22.12 11.38 -21.20
N GLU A 266 23.29 11.76 -20.72
CA GLU A 266 23.47 12.75 -19.69
C GLU A 266 24.00 14.04 -20.34
N PRO A 267 23.17 15.10 -20.47
CA PRO A 267 23.64 16.35 -21.07
C PRO A 267 24.75 16.95 -20.19
N ALA A 268 25.88 17.29 -20.81
CA ALA A 268 26.89 18.09 -20.17
C ALA A 268 26.31 19.50 -20.02
N ARG A 269 25.83 19.81 -18.81
CA ARG A 269 25.35 21.17 -18.49
C ARG A 269 26.44 22.16 -18.89
N ALA A 270 26.11 23.08 -19.82
CA ALA A 270 26.83 24.33 -19.89
C ALA A 270 26.79 24.93 -18.48
N ALA A 271 27.95 25.17 -17.88
CA ALA A 271 28.04 25.77 -16.57
C ALA A 271 27.47 27.19 -16.62
N ALA A 272 26.15 27.33 -16.47
CA ALA A 272 25.55 28.54 -15.94
C ALA A 272 25.74 28.45 -14.42
N ALA A 273 26.72 29.19 -13.90
CA ALA A 273 27.12 29.22 -12.50
C ALA A 273 25.96 29.46 -11.52
N ASP A 274 24.83 30.00 -11.99
CA ASP A 274 23.61 30.21 -11.20
C ASP A 274 22.91 28.88 -10.82
N SER A 275 22.92 27.87 -11.69
CA SER A 275 22.17 26.61 -11.47
C SER A 275 22.78 25.67 -10.43
N GLN A 276 24.10 25.76 -10.19
CA GLN A 276 24.77 24.95 -9.16
C GLN A 276 24.64 25.58 -7.78
N LEU A 277 24.61 26.92 -7.70
CA LEU A 277 24.27 27.61 -6.46
C LEU A 277 22.81 27.35 -6.10
N ASP A 278 21.87 27.43 -7.05
CA ASP A 278 20.45 27.12 -6.82
C ASP A 278 20.24 25.68 -6.36
N ALA A 279 20.84 24.69 -7.06
CA ALA A 279 20.75 23.29 -6.63
C ALA A 279 21.41 23.03 -5.26
N THR A 280 22.48 23.76 -4.93
CA THR A 280 23.12 23.68 -3.61
C THR A 280 22.25 24.34 -2.54
N LEU A 281 21.64 25.48 -2.82
CA LEU A 281 20.72 26.19 -1.94
C LEU A 281 19.49 25.33 -1.67
N ASP A 282 18.89 24.73 -2.70
CA ASP A 282 17.76 23.81 -2.56
C ASP A 282 18.14 22.61 -1.67
N ALA A 283 19.30 22.00 -1.92
CA ALA A 283 19.80 20.89 -1.10
C ALA A 283 20.09 21.28 0.36
N VAL A 284 20.53 22.53 0.59
CA VAL A 284 20.76 23.07 1.94
C VAL A 284 19.44 23.33 2.65
N ILE A 285 18.47 23.95 1.98
CA ILE A 285 17.13 24.22 2.53
C ILE A 285 16.43 22.91 2.91
N GLU A 286 16.49 21.90 2.03
CA GLU A 286 15.87 20.61 2.25
C GLU A 286 16.44 19.87 3.47
N ARG A 287 17.74 20.05 3.75
CA ARG A 287 18.46 19.38 4.85
C ARG A 287 18.61 20.25 6.09
N MET A 288 18.04 21.46 6.09
CA MET A 288 18.15 22.39 7.22
C MET A 288 17.40 21.84 8.44
N PRO A 289 17.98 21.89 9.65
CA PRO A 289 17.34 21.33 10.85
C PRO A 289 16.16 22.17 11.34
N ASP A 290 16.15 23.48 11.05
CA ASP A 290 15.02 24.34 11.34
C ASP A 290 14.00 24.23 10.20
N ALA A 291 12.71 24.24 10.55
CA ALA A 291 11.64 24.12 9.58
C ALA A 291 11.58 25.37 8.70
N PHE A 292 11.53 25.18 7.38
CA PHE A 292 11.42 26.25 6.40
C PHE A 292 10.13 26.10 5.60
N VAL A 293 9.39 27.20 5.44
CA VAL A 293 8.18 27.24 4.63
C VAL A 293 8.12 28.53 3.83
N LEU A 294 7.78 28.41 2.56
CA LEU A 294 7.54 29.51 1.64
C LEU A 294 6.03 29.59 1.36
N VAL A 295 5.45 30.77 1.52
CA VAL A 295 4.01 30.99 1.30
C VAL A 295 3.75 32.18 0.37
N ASP A 296 2.59 32.16 -0.29
CA ASP A 296 2.10 33.28 -1.09
C ASP A 296 1.53 34.43 -0.24
N ARG A 297 0.98 35.47 -0.89
CA ARG A 297 0.36 36.62 -0.19
C ARG A 297 -0.88 36.27 0.62
N ASP A 298 -1.56 35.19 0.25
CA ASP A 298 -2.75 34.65 0.91
C ASP A 298 -2.42 33.60 1.98
N LEU A 299 -1.11 33.41 2.24
CA LEU A 299 -0.53 32.47 3.21
C LEU A 299 -0.75 31.00 2.86
N ASN A 300 -0.95 30.68 1.58
CA ASN A 300 -0.94 29.28 1.11
C ASN A 300 0.50 28.82 0.91
N VAL A 301 0.78 27.58 1.29
CA VAL A 301 2.13 27.01 1.19
C VAL A 301 2.51 26.72 -0.26
N LEU A 302 3.61 27.29 -0.72
CA LEU A 302 4.20 27.07 -2.04
C LEU A 302 5.27 25.97 -1.99
N ALA A 303 6.11 25.98 -0.95
CA ALA A 303 7.17 25.01 -0.73
C ALA A 303 7.48 24.89 0.76
N ALA A 304 7.97 23.73 1.19
CA ALA A 304 8.47 23.52 2.54
C ALA A 304 9.56 22.45 2.54
N ASN A 305 10.46 22.48 3.53
CA ASN A 305 11.49 21.44 3.68
C ASN A 305 11.01 20.26 4.53
N ALA A 306 11.79 19.17 4.54
CA ALA A 306 11.52 17.99 5.36
C ALA A 306 11.26 18.32 6.84
N ALA A 307 12.03 19.24 7.43
CA ALA A 307 11.87 19.63 8.83
C ALA A 307 10.48 20.24 9.15
N PHE A 308 9.87 20.97 8.20
CA PHE A 308 8.52 21.49 8.36
C PHE A 308 7.44 20.38 8.26
N VAL A 309 7.63 19.42 7.35
CA VAL A 309 6.73 18.27 7.21
C VAL A 309 6.74 17.41 8.49
N GLU A 310 7.93 17.19 9.06
CA GLU A 310 8.10 16.50 10.35
C GLU A 310 7.45 17.28 11.50
N LEU A 311 7.70 18.59 11.60
CA LEU A 311 7.19 19.45 12.66
C LEU A 311 5.65 19.54 12.65
N THR A 312 5.03 19.55 11.47
CA THR A 312 3.57 19.52 11.30
C THR A 312 2.97 18.11 11.40
N THR A 313 3.81 17.07 11.53
CA THR A 313 3.44 15.65 11.57
C THR A 313 2.62 15.20 10.33
N MET A 314 2.95 15.76 9.17
CA MET A 314 2.30 15.43 7.90
C MET A 314 2.97 14.22 7.23
N PRO A 315 2.21 13.36 6.52
CA PRO A 315 2.77 12.15 5.91
C PRO A 315 3.62 12.42 4.66
N SER A 316 3.46 13.58 4.03
CA SER A 316 4.15 13.95 2.79
C SER A 316 4.00 15.45 2.50
N ILE A 317 4.97 16.02 1.77
CA ILE A 317 4.94 17.42 1.30
C ILE A 317 3.70 17.75 0.45
N ASP A 318 3.18 16.80 -0.33
CA ASP A 318 1.98 16.99 -1.17
C ASP A 318 0.71 17.31 -0.38
N ARG A 319 0.68 17.00 0.93
CA ARG A 319 -0.43 17.34 1.83
C ARG A 319 -0.28 18.71 2.48
N VAL A 320 0.87 19.33 2.30
CA VAL A 320 1.21 20.63 2.85
C VAL A 320 1.09 21.72 1.80
N ILE A 321 1.49 21.44 0.56
CA ILE A 321 1.43 22.40 -0.55
C ILE A 321 -0.03 22.79 -0.84
N GLY A 322 -0.27 24.10 -0.99
CA GLY A 322 -1.57 24.70 -1.29
C GLY A 322 -2.47 24.93 -0.07
N GLU A 323 -2.15 24.37 1.08
CA GLU A 323 -2.89 24.59 2.33
C GLU A 323 -2.47 25.90 3.00
N ARG A 324 -3.36 26.45 3.84
CA ARG A 324 -3.09 27.70 4.58
C ARG A 324 -2.16 27.47 5.76
N LEU A 325 -1.11 28.27 5.86
CA LEU A 325 -0.14 28.22 6.97
C LEU A 325 -0.80 28.39 8.36
N GLY A 326 -1.87 29.17 8.44
CA GLY A 326 -2.64 29.38 9.67
C GLY A 326 -3.35 28.14 10.23
N SER A 327 -3.42 27.05 9.45
CA SER A 327 -3.91 25.75 9.94
C SER A 327 -2.96 25.12 10.97
N TRP A 328 -1.66 25.39 10.84
CA TRP A 328 -0.63 24.87 11.75
C TRP A 328 -0.05 25.94 12.66
N LEU A 329 0.06 27.19 12.20
CA LEU A 329 0.82 28.22 12.89
C LEU A 329 -0.07 29.23 13.63
N GLY A 330 0.27 29.51 14.88
CA GLY A 330 -0.36 30.56 15.68
C GLY A 330 -1.47 30.06 16.60
N ARG A 331 -1.82 30.87 17.61
CA ARG A 331 -3.06 30.71 18.38
C ARG A 331 -4.26 31.14 17.51
N PRO A 332 -5.44 30.50 17.61
CA PRO A 332 -6.59 30.83 16.79
C PRO A 332 -6.92 32.34 16.80
N GLY A 333 -6.85 32.99 15.64
CA GLY A 333 -7.41 34.31 15.38
C GLY A 333 -6.56 35.54 15.73
N ILE A 334 -5.32 35.42 16.23
CA ILE A 334 -4.56 36.61 16.69
C ILE A 334 -3.09 36.62 16.24
N ASP A 335 -2.35 35.52 16.37
CA ASP A 335 -0.87 35.57 16.25
C ASP A 335 -0.38 35.74 14.80
N LEU A 336 -0.94 34.99 13.84
CA LEU A 336 -0.41 34.97 12.47
C LEU A 336 -0.68 36.28 11.71
N GLU A 337 -1.84 36.90 11.92
CA GLU A 337 -2.18 38.18 11.27
C GLU A 337 -1.27 39.32 11.78
N LEU A 338 -0.91 39.31 13.06
CA LEU A 338 0.03 40.28 13.64
C LEU A 338 1.44 40.10 13.04
N ILE A 339 1.91 38.85 12.93
CA ILE A 339 3.20 38.51 12.33
C ILE A 339 3.26 38.97 10.87
N VAL A 340 2.21 38.69 10.09
CA VAL A 340 2.13 39.09 8.68
C VAL A 340 1.99 40.61 8.54
N GLY A 341 1.26 41.27 9.42
CA GLY A 341 1.17 42.73 9.49
C GLY A 341 2.54 43.38 9.69
N GLN A 342 3.32 42.87 10.66
CA GLN A 342 4.69 43.33 10.91
C GLN A 342 5.63 43.06 9.73
N LEU A 343 5.49 41.89 9.08
CA LEU A 343 6.23 41.54 7.86
C LEU A 343 5.96 42.50 6.70
N ARG A 344 4.69 42.89 6.50
CA ARG A 344 4.31 43.83 5.43
C ARG A 344 4.82 45.24 5.69
N GLU A 345 4.83 45.67 6.95
CA GLU A 345 5.23 47.02 7.33
C GLU A 345 6.77 47.17 7.41
N HIS A 346 7.47 46.15 7.93
CA HIS A 346 8.90 46.22 8.25
C HIS A 346 9.78 45.32 7.38
N GLY A 347 9.21 44.49 6.49
CA GLY A 347 9.91 43.61 5.55
C GLY A 347 10.52 42.33 6.17
N ALA A 348 10.64 42.26 7.49
CA ALA A 348 11.10 41.08 8.21
C ALA A 348 10.60 41.06 9.66
N VAL A 349 10.49 39.87 10.21
CA VAL A 349 10.19 39.60 11.63
C VAL A 349 11.21 38.62 12.18
N ARG A 350 11.58 38.79 13.45
CA ARG A 350 12.61 37.96 14.09
C ARG A 350 12.13 37.50 15.46
N ASN A 351 12.40 36.25 15.78
CA ASN A 351 12.26 35.68 17.13
C ASN A 351 10.85 35.84 17.73
N VAL A 352 9.81 35.70 16.91
CA VAL A 352 8.42 35.78 17.38
C VAL A 352 8.02 34.44 17.99
N ALA A 353 7.77 34.43 19.29
CA ALA A 353 7.31 33.24 20.00
C ALA A 353 5.82 32.99 19.72
N THR A 354 5.48 31.75 19.33
CA THR A 354 4.09 31.31 19.17
C THR A 354 4.00 29.78 19.33
N ILE A 355 2.88 29.19 18.94
CA ILE A 355 2.65 27.75 18.98
C ILE A 355 2.43 27.19 17.57
N LEU A 356 2.87 25.96 17.37
CA LEU A 356 2.57 25.15 16.19
C LEU A 356 1.66 23.98 16.58
N ARG A 357 0.67 23.70 15.74
CA ARG A 357 -0.35 22.67 15.92
C ARG A 357 -0.12 21.55 14.92
N GLY A 358 0.22 20.36 15.40
CA GLY A 358 0.36 19.17 14.56
C GLY A 358 -1.00 18.53 14.20
N ALA A 359 -0.98 17.61 13.24
CA ALA A 359 -2.15 16.87 12.72
C ALA A 359 -2.98 16.16 13.81
N ALA A 360 -2.30 15.70 14.87
CA ALA A 360 -2.90 14.97 15.98
C ALA A 360 -3.35 15.88 17.15
N GLY A 361 -3.36 17.20 16.96
CA GLY A 361 -3.76 18.17 17.98
C GLY A 361 -2.70 18.49 19.04
N ALA A 362 -1.49 17.93 18.91
CA ALA A 362 -0.34 18.29 19.75
C ALA A 362 0.07 19.76 19.48
N GLN A 363 0.36 20.49 20.56
CA GLN A 363 0.82 21.87 20.50
C GLN A 363 2.29 21.93 20.93
N GLU A 364 3.14 22.54 20.10
CA GLU A 364 4.54 22.77 20.40
C GLU A 364 4.85 24.26 20.43
N GLU A 365 5.69 24.69 21.38
CA GLU A 365 6.19 26.06 21.41
C GLU A 365 7.28 26.24 20.34
N VAL A 366 7.10 27.26 19.50
CA VAL A 366 7.99 27.56 18.39
C VAL A 366 8.38 29.04 18.37
N GLU A 367 9.55 29.31 17.83
CA GLU A 367 10.06 30.64 17.55
C GLU A 367 10.13 30.82 16.02
N ILE A 368 9.54 31.91 15.53
CA ILE A 368 9.42 32.19 14.10
C ILE A 368 10.26 33.40 13.74
N SER A 369 11.02 33.27 12.66
CA SER A 369 11.54 34.41 11.92
C SER A 369 11.02 34.36 10.49
N GLY A 370 10.79 35.51 9.88
CA GLY A 370 10.25 35.58 8.54
C GLY A 370 10.79 36.78 7.77
N VAL A 371 10.77 36.67 6.44
CA VAL A 371 11.22 37.72 5.52
C VAL A 371 10.31 37.78 4.30
N VAL A 372 10.13 38.99 3.77
CA VAL A 372 9.48 39.20 2.47
C VAL A 372 10.50 38.95 1.36
N ALA A 373 10.14 38.14 0.37
CA ALA A 373 10.96 37.87 -0.80
C ALA A 373 10.20 38.18 -2.10
N PRO A 374 10.88 38.69 -3.14
CA PRO A 374 10.26 38.91 -4.44
C PRO A 374 10.01 37.57 -5.15
N MET A 375 8.84 37.42 -5.77
CA MET A 375 8.46 36.27 -6.59
C MET A 375 7.84 36.77 -7.89
N GLY A 376 8.67 36.98 -8.92
CA GLY A 376 8.24 37.56 -10.20
C GLY A 376 7.65 38.96 -10.02
N SER A 377 6.37 39.14 -10.36
CA SER A 377 5.62 40.39 -10.18
C SER A 377 4.86 40.47 -8.84
N SER A 378 5.03 39.49 -7.96
CA SER A 378 4.38 39.41 -6.64
C SER A 378 5.43 39.28 -5.52
N GLU A 379 4.97 39.25 -4.28
CA GLU A 379 5.79 38.97 -3.11
C GLU A 379 5.37 37.64 -2.49
N CYS A 380 6.33 36.93 -1.91
CA CYS A 380 6.10 35.78 -1.07
C CYS A 380 6.72 36.02 0.32
N TYR A 381 6.34 35.17 1.28
CA TYR A 381 6.90 35.22 2.62
C TYR A 381 7.64 33.91 2.88
N GLY A 382 8.91 34.00 3.28
CA GLY A 382 9.69 32.87 3.76
C GLY A 382 9.72 32.89 5.28
N PHE A 383 9.41 31.76 5.92
CA PHE A 383 9.46 31.59 7.36
C PHE A 383 10.44 30.48 7.75
N THR A 384 11.23 30.75 8.77
CA THR A 384 11.99 29.75 9.51
C THR A 384 11.35 29.56 10.88
N ILE A 385 11.00 28.32 11.21
CA ILE A 385 10.29 27.95 12.42
C ILE A 385 11.18 27.00 13.22
N ARG A 386 11.50 27.40 14.44
CA ARG A 386 12.38 26.66 15.33
C ARG A 386 11.61 26.19 16.56
N ASN A 387 11.67 24.90 16.86
CA ASN A 387 11.11 24.36 18.09
C ASN A 387 11.98 24.77 19.30
N VAL A 388 11.38 25.44 20.29
CA VAL A 388 12.06 25.91 21.51
C VAL A 388 11.95 24.92 22.68
N GLY A 389 11.05 23.93 22.59
CA GLY A 389 10.79 22.92 23.64
C GLY A 389 11.97 21.99 23.94
N ARG A 390 12.97 21.88 23.05
CA ARG A 390 14.15 21.02 23.27
C ARG A 390 15.23 21.63 24.17
N ARG A 391 15.15 22.92 24.53
CA ARG A 391 16.10 23.55 25.47
C ARG A 391 15.87 23.19 26.95
N LEU A 392 14.71 22.60 27.31
CA LEU A 392 14.34 22.34 28.71
C LEU A 392 14.80 20.97 29.27
N ARG A 393 15.60 20.17 28.56
CA ARG A 393 16.11 18.88 29.10
C ARG A 393 17.63 18.83 29.29
N GLY A 394 18.32 19.97 29.32
CA GLY A 394 19.78 20.02 29.31
C GLY A 394 20.45 21.01 30.26
N VAL A 395 19.80 21.48 31.32
CA VAL A 395 20.48 22.22 32.40
C VAL A 395 20.24 21.46 33.70
N PRO A 396 21.27 20.82 34.31
CA PRO A 396 21.17 20.43 35.70
C PRO A 396 20.93 21.71 36.49
N ALA A 397 19.86 21.77 37.28
CA ALA A 397 19.64 22.84 38.22
C ALA A 397 20.85 22.92 39.15
N THR A 398 21.78 23.83 38.84
CA THR A 398 22.76 24.27 39.82
C THR A 398 21.97 25.06 40.84
N THR A 399 21.71 24.42 41.97
CA THR A 399 21.35 25.04 43.24
C THR A 399 22.22 26.26 43.48
N ARG A 400 21.68 27.44 43.20
CA ARG A 400 22.14 28.70 43.78
C ARG A 400 20.94 29.53 44.15
N ASP A 401 20.71 29.58 45.46
CA ASP A 401 19.93 30.60 46.15
C ASP A 401 20.32 31.98 45.65
N VAL A 402 19.44 32.60 44.87
CA VAL A 402 19.38 34.05 44.72
C VAL A 402 17.89 34.42 44.74
N PRO A 403 17.46 35.39 45.56
CA PRO A 403 16.07 35.84 45.54
C PRO A 403 15.74 36.40 44.14
N ARG A 404 14.66 35.89 43.53
CA ARG A 404 14.20 36.32 42.20
C ARG A 404 14.00 37.84 42.19
N SER A 405 14.70 38.55 41.31
CA SER A 405 14.57 40.01 41.18
C SER A 405 13.31 40.38 40.39
N VAL A 406 12.83 41.61 40.59
CA VAL A 406 11.62 42.17 39.96
C VAL A 406 11.65 42.06 38.42
N ASP A 407 12.84 42.04 37.81
CA ASP A 407 13.01 41.94 36.36
C ASP A 407 12.50 40.60 35.77
N GLN A 408 12.57 39.49 36.53
CA GLN A 408 12.04 38.19 36.08
C GLN A 408 10.52 38.12 36.09
N LEU A 409 9.83 38.95 36.88
CA LEU A 409 8.36 39.04 36.83
C LEU A 409 7.87 39.69 35.53
N THR A 410 8.65 40.61 34.97
CA THR A 410 8.39 41.21 33.65
C THR A 410 8.54 40.20 32.50
N GLU A 411 9.45 39.22 32.61
CA GLU A 411 9.60 38.13 31.61
C GLU A 411 8.43 37.13 31.62
N LEU A 412 7.67 37.07 32.71
CA LEU A 412 6.47 36.23 32.84
C LEU A 412 5.24 36.87 32.19
N VAL A 413 5.27 38.18 31.89
CA VAL A 413 4.19 38.88 31.19
C VAL A 413 4.11 38.38 29.75
N GLY A 414 3.01 37.70 29.42
CA GLY A 414 2.78 37.03 28.13
C GLY A 414 3.03 35.51 28.15
N ARG A 415 3.70 34.99 29.19
CA ARG A 415 3.93 33.54 29.40
C ARG A 415 2.91 32.90 30.34
N MET A 416 2.35 33.69 31.27
CA MET A 416 1.35 33.24 32.26
C MET A 416 0.18 34.23 32.35
N SER A 417 -0.96 33.78 32.90
CA SER A 417 -2.09 34.67 33.14
C SER A 417 -1.78 35.65 34.27
N LEU A 418 -2.31 36.88 34.21
CA LEU A 418 -2.08 37.89 35.25
C LEU A 418 -2.45 37.38 36.66
N LYS A 419 -3.49 36.56 36.74
CA LYS A 419 -3.95 35.94 38.00
C LYS A 419 -2.89 34.99 38.59
N GLU A 420 -2.18 34.24 37.75
CA GLU A 420 -1.13 33.31 38.21
C GLU A 420 0.14 34.05 38.61
N ILE A 421 0.55 35.06 37.83
CA ILE A 421 1.73 35.88 38.15
C ILE A 421 1.56 36.56 39.52
N VAL A 422 0.40 37.14 39.79
CA VAL A 422 0.10 37.78 41.08
C VAL A 422 0.11 36.77 42.22
N ARG A 423 -0.46 35.57 42.02
CA ARG A 423 -0.48 34.52 43.04
C ARG A 423 0.94 34.06 43.39
N GLU A 424 1.76 33.76 42.38
CA GLU A 424 3.14 33.31 42.58
C GLU A 424 4.02 34.39 43.22
N SER A 425 3.83 35.65 42.84
CA SER A 425 4.51 36.80 43.47
C SER A 425 4.15 36.92 44.94
N THR A 426 2.88 36.75 45.28
CA THR A 426 2.38 36.84 46.65
C THR A 426 2.96 35.70 47.50
N ASP A 427 2.95 34.46 46.98
CA ASP A 427 3.51 33.30 47.67
C ASP A 427 5.02 33.47 47.93
N LEU A 428 5.77 34.04 46.96
CA LEU A 428 7.20 34.30 47.11
C LEU A 428 7.49 35.38 48.17
N ILE A 429 6.75 36.49 48.14
CA ILE A 429 6.91 37.57 49.13
C ILE A 429 6.54 37.05 50.52
N GLU A 430 5.45 36.29 50.65
CA GLU A 430 5.07 35.68 51.93
C GLU A 430 6.16 34.75 52.47
N ARG A 431 6.74 33.91 51.62
CA ARG A 431 7.83 33.02 51.99
C ARG A 431 9.05 33.79 52.51
N LEU A 432 9.50 34.80 51.77
CA LEU A 432 10.67 35.61 52.14
C LEU A 432 10.46 36.38 53.45
N CYS A 433 9.26 36.95 53.66
CA CYS A 433 8.94 37.64 54.91
C CYS A 433 8.94 36.67 56.10
N ILE A 434 8.44 35.44 55.92
CA ILE A 434 8.47 34.41 56.96
C ILE A 434 9.91 33.97 57.26
N GLU A 435 10.72 33.71 56.23
CA GLU A 435 12.14 33.35 56.40
C GLU A 435 12.92 34.46 57.12
N ALA A 436 12.75 35.72 56.69
CA ALA A 436 13.42 36.86 57.31
C ALA A 436 13.01 37.05 58.78
N ALA A 437 11.73 36.89 59.10
CA ALA A 437 11.25 37.00 60.47
C ALA A 437 11.81 35.88 61.36
N LEU A 438 11.88 34.64 60.86
CA LEU A 438 12.46 33.51 61.60
C LEU A 438 13.96 33.68 61.81
N VAL A 439 14.70 34.14 60.80
CA VAL A 439 16.14 34.44 60.95
C VAL A 439 16.35 35.54 62.00
N TYR A 440 15.55 36.62 61.94
CA TYR A 440 15.66 37.73 62.88
C TYR A 440 15.35 37.32 64.33
N THR A 441 14.41 36.39 64.54
CA THR A 441 14.06 35.89 65.88
C THR A 441 14.82 34.64 66.30
N SER A 442 15.86 34.24 65.55
CA SER A 442 16.64 33.01 65.82
C SER A 442 15.75 31.77 65.94
N ASP A 443 14.82 31.62 64.99
CA ASP A 443 13.82 30.55 64.86
C ASP A 443 12.78 30.48 66.00
N ASN A 444 12.65 31.54 66.80
CA ASN A 444 11.55 31.66 67.77
C ASN A 444 10.24 32.04 67.05
N ARG A 445 9.42 31.01 66.78
CA ARG A 445 8.14 31.10 66.06
C ARG A 445 7.11 32.00 66.76
N ALA A 446 7.13 32.07 68.10
CA ALA A 446 6.19 32.91 68.84
C ALA A 446 6.49 34.40 68.64
N SER A 447 7.77 34.77 68.66
CA SER A 447 8.22 36.15 68.38
C SER A 447 8.14 36.49 66.89
N ALA A 448 8.39 35.54 65.99
CA ALA A 448 8.24 35.75 64.55
C ALA A 448 6.79 36.08 64.16
N ALA A 449 5.81 35.41 64.81
CA ALA A 449 4.39 35.69 64.60
C ALA A 449 4.00 37.12 65.06
N GLU A 450 4.55 37.59 66.18
CA GLU A 450 4.34 38.97 66.63
C GLU A 450 4.96 40.00 65.68
N ILE A 451 6.18 39.77 65.20
CA ILE A 451 6.86 40.68 64.26
C ILE A 451 6.11 40.78 62.92
N LEU A 452 5.56 39.67 62.44
CA LEU A 452 4.75 39.64 61.22
C LEU A 452 3.29 40.09 61.43
N GLY A 453 2.88 40.36 62.68
CA GLY A 453 1.52 40.80 63.01
C GLY A 453 0.43 39.75 62.73
N VAL A 454 0.78 38.46 62.74
CA VAL A 454 -0.14 37.35 62.45
C VAL A 454 -0.35 36.46 63.68
N SER A 455 -1.48 35.78 63.76
CA SER A 455 -1.70 34.79 64.82
C SER A 455 -0.71 33.62 64.68
N ARG A 456 -0.31 33.01 65.80
CA ARG A 456 0.63 31.88 65.80
C ARG A 456 0.14 30.73 64.93
N GLN A 457 -1.15 30.41 64.97
CA GLN A 457 -1.76 29.36 64.14
C GLN A 457 -1.69 29.68 62.64
N SER A 458 -1.88 30.95 62.25
CA SER A 458 -1.75 31.38 60.85
C SER A 458 -0.31 31.26 60.36
N LEU A 459 0.67 31.63 61.19
CA LEU A 459 2.08 31.47 60.87
C LEU A 459 2.44 30.00 60.64
N TYR A 460 2.01 29.08 61.51
CA TYR A 460 2.25 27.64 61.34
C TYR A 460 1.67 27.10 60.02
N SER A 461 0.45 27.51 59.66
CA SER A 461 -0.17 27.09 58.39
C SER A 461 0.61 27.59 57.17
N LYS A 462 1.09 28.85 57.21
CA LYS A 462 1.87 29.45 56.11
C LYS A 462 3.27 28.86 56.01
N MET A 463 3.95 28.61 57.14
CA MET A 463 5.23 27.90 57.18
C MET A 463 5.11 26.51 56.56
N HIS A 464 4.06 25.77 56.89
CA HIS A 464 3.81 24.44 56.33
C HIS A 464 3.51 24.49 54.82
N ARG A 465 2.70 25.45 54.36
CA ARG A 465 2.37 25.63 52.94
C ARG A 465 3.61 25.93 52.09
N HIS A 466 4.51 26.78 52.60
CA HIS A 466 5.70 27.23 51.87
C HIS A 466 6.94 26.37 52.12
N GLY A 467 6.83 25.33 52.96
CA GLY A 467 7.92 24.40 53.28
C GLY A 467 9.07 25.05 54.05
N VAL A 468 8.80 26.11 54.83
CA VAL A 468 9.80 26.88 55.56
C VAL A 468 9.79 26.51 57.05
N GLY A 469 10.97 26.21 57.58
CA GLY A 469 11.19 25.80 58.96
C GLY A 469 11.40 24.29 59.06
N ASN A 470 12.53 23.88 59.62
CA ASN A 470 12.83 22.46 59.85
C ASN A 470 11.75 21.86 60.77
N LEU A 471 10.94 20.98 60.22
CA LEU A 471 10.12 20.05 60.99
C LEU A 471 11.05 18.93 61.44
N SER A 472 11.80 19.16 62.52
CA SER A 472 12.44 18.07 63.24
C SER A 472 11.34 17.13 63.73
N ALA A 473 11.21 15.99 63.08
CA ALA A 473 10.40 14.87 63.52
C ALA A 473 11.09 14.19 64.70
N GLU A 474 11.06 14.82 65.87
CA GLU A 474 11.35 14.21 67.17
C GLU A 474 10.43 14.85 68.22
N ASP A 475 9.31 14.17 68.46
CA ASP A 475 8.71 13.84 69.76
C ASP A 475 7.16 13.85 69.71
N SER A 476 6.63 12.62 69.77
CA SER A 476 5.30 12.18 70.25
C SER A 476 4.03 12.68 69.56
#